data_AF-A0AAW1BGK2-F1
#
_entry.id   AF-A0AAW1BGK2-F1
#
_cell.length_a   1.000
_cell.length_b   1.000
_cell.length_c   1.000
_cell.angle_alpha   90.00
_cell.angle_beta   90.00
_cell.angle_gamma   90.00
#
_symmetry.space_group_name_H-M   'P 1'
#
loop_
_entity.id
_entity.type
_entity.pdbx_description
1 polymer ?
#
loop_
_entity_poly.entity_id
_entity_poly.type
_entity_poly.pdbx_seq_one_letter_code
_entity_poly.pdbx_strand_id
1 'polypeptide(L)'
;MRLFELARDHLHQTGKYNVIEGIISPVSDNYGKEGLVAAKHRIAMVRLAVETSDWIRVDPWESEQNQWTETLIVLRRHYKELLKLHNSRKLCRENTWSKEEATDSSVGSSVTVVPELKLLCGADVLKTFQTPNLWKKEHIIEIVERN
;
A
#
# COMPACT_ATOMS: atom_id res chain seq x y z
N MET A 1 -0.54 -15.23 -2.91
CA MET A 1 -1.37 -14.84 -1.75
C MET A 1 -0.70 -15.10 -0.40
N ARG A 2 -0.04 -16.25 -0.19
CA ARG A 2 0.54 -16.61 1.13
C ARG A 2 1.45 -15.56 1.78
N LEU A 3 2.24 -14.80 1.00
CA LEU A 3 3.11 -13.75 1.53
C LEU A 3 2.34 -12.63 2.26
N PHE A 4 1.18 -12.24 1.72
CA PHE A 4 0.32 -11.23 2.36
C PHE A 4 -0.25 -11.74 3.68
N GLU A 5 -0.78 -12.97 3.70
CA GLU A 5 -1.33 -13.58 4.91
C GLU A 5 -0.27 -13.68 6.02
N LEU A 6 0.93 -14.17 5.70
CA LEU A 6 2.04 -14.26 6.66
C LEU A 6 2.47 -12.90 7.21
N ALA A 7 2.56 -11.88 6.34
CA ALA A 7 2.93 -10.54 6.76
C ALA A 7 1.85 -9.90 7.65
N ARG A 8 0.57 -10.09 7.30
CA ARG A 8 -0.56 -9.63 8.10
C ARG A 8 -0.55 -10.27 9.47
N ASP A 9 -0.47 -11.59 9.53
CA ASP A 9 -0.44 -12.35 10.79
C ASP A 9 0.72 -11.88 11.68
N HIS A 10 1.91 -11.70 11.09
CA HIS A 10 3.07 -11.19 11.83
C HIS A 10 2.84 -9.79 12.39
N LEU A 11 2.33 -8.85 11.59
CA LEU A 11 2.07 -7.47 12.02
C LEU A 11 1.01 -7.42 13.13
N HIS A 12 -0.06 -8.21 13.01
CA HIS A 12 -1.09 -8.34 14.05
C HIS A 12 -0.53 -8.96 15.34
N GLN A 13 0.32 -9.98 15.24
CA GLN A 13 0.96 -10.61 16.40
C GLN A 13 1.84 -9.64 17.22
N THR A 14 2.37 -8.58 16.60
CA THR A 14 3.12 -7.56 17.35
C THR A 14 2.25 -6.76 18.33
N GLY A 15 0.93 -6.76 18.15
CA GLY A 15 -0.02 -5.94 18.91
C GLY A 15 0.06 -4.43 18.61
N LYS A 16 0.97 -4.00 17.72
CA LYS A 16 1.20 -2.58 17.39
C LYS A 16 0.45 -2.12 16.15
N TYR A 17 0.21 -3.05 15.22
CA TYR A 17 -0.35 -2.74 13.91
C TYR A 17 -1.67 -3.45 13.70
N ASN A 18 -2.59 -2.76 13.03
CA ASN A 18 -3.78 -3.37 12.44
C ASN A 18 -3.72 -3.18 10.92
N VAL A 19 -3.47 -4.27 10.18
CA VAL A 19 -3.44 -4.23 8.72
C VAL A 19 -4.88 -4.12 8.20
N ILE A 20 -5.14 -3.08 7.41
CA ILE A 20 -6.48 -2.76 6.89
C ILE A 20 -6.66 -3.09 5.41
N GLU A 21 -5.57 -3.19 4.64
CA GLU A 21 -5.61 -3.38 3.20
C GLU A 21 -4.27 -3.94 2.69
N GLY A 22 -4.34 -4.79 1.67
CA GLY A 22 -3.20 -5.25 0.87
C GLY A 22 -3.35 -4.79 -0.58
N ILE A 23 -2.28 -4.29 -1.20
CA ILE A 23 -2.30 -3.82 -2.58
C ILE A 23 -1.26 -4.60 -3.38
N ILE A 24 -1.71 -5.24 -4.45
CA ILE A 24 -0.83 -5.82 -5.48
C ILE A 24 -0.75 -4.82 -6.64
N SER A 25 0.45 -4.29 -6.91
CA SER A 25 0.73 -3.40 -8.02
C SER A 25 1.54 -4.14 -9.10
N PRO A 26 0.93 -4.57 -10.22
CA PRO A 26 1.66 -5.19 -11.31
C PRO A 26 2.56 -4.18 -12.03
N VAL A 27 3.82 -4.56 -12.28
CA VAL A 27 4.78 -3.71 -13.00
C VAL A 27 4.32 -3.35 -14.41
N SER A 28 4.75 -2.21 -14.96
CA SER A 28 4.55 -1.84 -16.36
C SER A 28 5.27 -2.77 -17.34
N ASP A 29 4.69 -2.95 -18.53
CA ASP A 29 5.33 -3.69 -19.64
C ASP A 29 6.60 -2.99 -20.12
N ASN A 30 6.74 -1.69 -19.87
CA ASN A 30 7.95 -0.92 -20.12
C ASN A 30 9.13 -1.31 -19.21
N TYR A 31 8.95 -2.20 -18.23
CA TYR A 31 10.06 -2.78 -17.47
C TYR A 31 11.01 -3.61 -18.36
N GLY A 32 10.51 -4.15 -19.48
CA GLY A 32 11.36 -4.79 -20.49
C GLY A 32 12.02 -6.10 -20.07
N LYS A 33 11.53 -6.75 -19.01
CA LYS A 33 12.01 -8.08 -18.61
C LYS A 33 11.65 -9.13 -19.66
N GLU A 34 12.64 -9.90 -20.11
CA GLU A 34 12.42 -10.98 -21.06
C GLU A 34 11.39 -11.99 -20.54
N GLY A 35 10.45 -12.38 -21.41
CA GLY A 35 9.35 -13.27 -21.05
C GLY A 35 8.23 -12.64 -20.21
N LEU A 36 8.25 -11.32 -19.96
CA LEU A 36 7.17 -10.64 -19.25
C LEU A 36 5.90 -10.63 -20.11
N VAL A 37 4.88 -11.35 -19.65
CA VAL A 37 3.55 -11.33 -20.26
C VAL A 37 2.92 -9.94 -20.12
N ALA A 38 2.17 -9.51 -21.14
CA ALA A 38 1.49 -8.22 -21.16
C ALA A 38 0.68 -7.93 -19.88
N ALA A 39 0.74 -6.68 -19.42
CA ALA A 39 0.18 -6.21 -18.16
C ALA A 39 -1.30 -6.55 -18.03
N LYS A 40 -2.07 -6.40 -19.11
CA LYS A 40 -3.51 -6.75 -19.13
C LYS A 40 -3.79 -8.16 -18.63
N HIS A 41 -2.93 -9.14 -18.99
CA HIS A 41 -3.10 -10.52 -18.56
C HIS A 41 -2.66 -10.71 -17.11
N ARG A 42 -1.55 -10.08 -16.70
CA ARG A 42 -1.09 -10.12 -15.31
C ARG A 42 -2.12 -9.51 -14.36
N ILE A 43 -2.69 -8.36 -14.70
CA ILE A 43 -3.76 -7.72 -13.94
C ILE A 43 -4.98 -8.66 -13.86
N ALA A 44 -5.42 -9.25 -14.97
CA ALA A 44 -6.55 -10.17 -14.98
C ALA A 44 -6.31 -11.40 -14.09
N MET A 45 -5.12 -12.01 -14.17
CA MET A 45 -4.74 -13.13 -13.31
C MET A 45 -4.74 -12.74 -11.84
N VAL A 46 -4.20 -11.57 -11.48
CA VAL A 46 -4.23 -11.08 -10.09
C VAL A 46 -5.66 -10.83 -9.63
N ARG A 47 -6.52 -10.21 -10.45
CA ARG A 47 -7.94 -9.99 -10.11
C ARG A 47 -8.64 -11.28 -9.73
N LEU A 48 -8.46 -12.34 -10.53
CA LEU A 48 -9.01 -13.66 -10.23
C LEU A 48 -8.39 -14.27 -8.97
N ALA A 49 -7.07 -14.13 -8.78
CA ALA A 49 -6.37 -14.67 -7.62
C ALA A 49 -6.76 -14.00 -6.27
N VAL A 50 -7.27 -12.77 -6.31
CA VAL A 50 -7.74 -12.03 -5.12
C VAL A 50 -9.26 -11.98 -5.01
N GLU A 51 -10.01 -12.64 -5.89
CA GLU A 51 -11.47 -12.58 -5.93
C GLU A 51 -12.13 -13.02 -4.60
N THR A 52 -11.55 -14.02 -3.94
CA THR A 52 -12.02 -14.52 -2.63
C THR A 52 -11.42 -13.77 -1.44
N SER A 53 -10.59 -12.76 -1.67
CA SER A 53 -9.95 -11.97 -0.62
C SER A 53 -10.82 -10.76 -0.29
N ASP A 54 -11.07 -10.53 1.00
CA ASP A 54 -11.83 -9.38 1.51
C ASP A 54 -10.96 -8.13 1.76
N TRP A 55 -9.63 -8.30 1.88
CA TRP A 55 -8.70 -7.24 2.26
C TRP A 55 -7.60 -6.94 1.24
N ILE A 56 -7.43 -7.76 0.20
CA ILE A 56 -6.37 -7.58 -0.82
C ILE A 56 -7.02 -7.19 -2.15
N ARG A 57 -6.51 -6.13 -2.77
CA ARG A 57 -6.92 -5.72 -4.12
C ARG A 57 -5.73 -5.60 -5.07
N VAL A 58 -6.04 -5.59 -6.35
CA VAL A 58 -5.09 -5.16 -7.39
C VAL A 58 -5.23 -3.66 -7.63
N ASP A 59 -4.13 -2.98 -7.91
CA ASP A 59 -4.12 -1.63 -8.44
C ASP A 59 -3.34 -1.60 -9.77
N PRO A 60 -3.98 -1.28 -10.90
CA PRO A 60 -3.33 -1.34 -12.21
C PRO A 60 -2.51 -0.08 -12.55
N TRP A 61 -2.52 0.95 -11.69
CA TRP A 61 -1.94 2.25 -12.03
C TRP A 61 -0.48 2.18 -12.49
N GLU A 62 0.38 1.41 -11.80
CA GLU A 62 1.80 1.27 -12.18
C GLU A 62 1.92 0.71 -13.60
N SER A 63 1.11 -0.30 -13.92
CA SER A 63 1.12 -0.91 -15.24
C SER A 63 0.50 -0.07 -16.35
N GLU A 64 -0.33 0.90 -16.00
CA GLU A 64 -0.94 1.86 -16.93
C GLU A 64 -0.02 3.04 -17.24
N GLN A 65 1.14 3.16 -16.57
CA GLN A 65 2.11 4.20 -16.87
C GLN A 65 2.82 3.93 -18.20
N ASN A 66 3.00 4.99 -18.98
CA ASN A 66 3.67 4.96 -20.29
C ASN A 66 5.17 4.61 -20.22
N GLN A 67 5.77 4.63 -19.03
CA GLN A 67 7.18 4.36 -18.78
C GLN A 67 7.31 3.50 -17.53
N TRP A 68 8.44 2.79 -17.41
CA TRP A 68 8.76 2.11 -16.16
C TRP A 68 8.86 3.13 -15.01
N THR A 69 8.34 2.73 -13.85
CA THR A 69 8.21 3.59 -12.67
C THR A 69 8.99 2.97 -11.52
N GLU A 70 9.82 3.75 -10.83
CA GLU A 70 10.52 3.25 -9.65
C GLU A 70 9.53 2.90 -8.52
N THR A 71 9.82 1.83 -7.78
CA THR A 71 9.01 1.37 -6.63
C THR A 71 8.72 2.49 -5.63
N LEU A 72 9.67 3.40 -5.38
CA LEU A 72 9.46 4.53 -4.49
C LEU A 72 8.34 5.47 -4.98
N ILE A 73 8.23 5.69 -6.29
CA ILE A 73 7.19 6.54 -6.88
C ILE A 73 5.82 5.88 -6.72
N VAL A 74 5.74 4.56 -6.92
CA VAL A 74 4.54 3.76 -6.68
C VAL A 74 4.09 3.87 -5.22
N LEU A 75 5.01 3.68 -4.27
CA LEU A 75 4.75 3.82 -2.83
C LEU A 75 4.25 5.23 -2.47
N ARG A 76 4.91 6.28 -2.96
CA ARG A 76 4.50 7.67 -2.73
C ARG A 76 3.09 7.95 -3.26
N ARG A 77 2.74 7.41 -4.43
CA ARG A 77 1.41 7.57 -5.01
C ARG A 77 0.34 6.91 -4.13
N HIS A 78 0.55 5.66 -3.71
CA HIS A 78 -0.39 4.97 -2.82
C HIS A 78 -0.51 5.62 -1.45
N TYR A 79 0.60 6.11 -0.89
CA TYR A 79 0.58 6.81 0.40
C TYR A 79 -0.23 8.12 0.31
N LYS A 80 -0.07 8.87 -0.79
CA LYS A 80 -0.90 10.07 -1.05
C LYS A 80 -2.38 9.74 -1.17
N GLU A 81 -2.75 8.64 -1.83
CA GLU A 81 -4.15 8.20 -1.94
C GLU A 81 -4.73 7.78 -0.59
N LEU A 82 -3.94 7.04 0.20
CA LEU A 82 -4.29 6.63 1.56
C LEU A 82 -4.57 7.84 2.45
N LEU A 83 -3.71 8.86 2.43
CA LEU A 83 -3.91 10.10 3.19
C LEU A 83 -5.16 10.88 2.73
N LYS A 84 -5.43 10.94 1.42
CA LYS A 84 -6.66 11.58 0.90
C LYS A 84 -7.91 10.88 1.44
N LEU A 85 -7.97 9.55 1.35
CA LEU A 85 -9.09 8.76 1.86
C LEU A 85 -9.27 8.91 3.37
N HIS A 86 -8.17 8.94 4.13
CA HIS A 86 -8.20 9.16 5.57
C HIS A 86 -8.78 10.54 5.91
N ASN A 87 -8.30 11.59 5.25
CA ASN A 87 -8.77 12.96 5.48
C ASN A 87 -10.26 13.14 5.11
N SER A 88 -10.70 12.55 3.99
CA SER A 88 -12.11 12.57 3.60
C SER A 88 -13.01 11.88 4.63
N ARG A 89 -12.60 10.72 5.17
CA ARG A 89 -13.36 10.01 6.22
C ARG A 89 -13.41 10.79 7.54
N LYS A 90 -12.32 11.48 7.90
CA LYS A 90 -12.27 12.36 9.07
C LYS A 90 -13.29 13.50 8.96
N LEU A 91 -13.31 14.21 7.83
CA LEU A 91 -14.24 15.31 7.57
C LEU A 91 -15.72 14.85 7.64
N CYS A 92 -16.05 13.68 7.08
CA CYS A 92 -17.40 13.14 7.18
C CYS A 92 -17.82 12.85 8.62
N ARG A 93 -16.91 12.36 9.49
CA ARG A 93 -17.22 12.12 10.91
C ARG A 93 -17.47 13.43 11.66
N GLU A 94 -16.63 14.45 11.45
CA GLU A 94 -16.80 15.77 12.08
C GLU A 94 -18.14 16.43 11.68
N ASN A 95 -18.54 16.32 10.42
CA ASN A 95 -19.82 16.87 9.93
C ASN A 95 -21.06 16.12 10.47
N THR A 96 -20.92 14.84 10.85
CA THR A 96 -22.02 14.03 11.40
C THR A 96 -22.24 14.34 12.89
N TRP A 97 -21.16 14.62 13.64
CA TRP A 97 -21.21 14.97 15.06
C TRP A 97 -21.84 16.36 15.32
N SER A 98 -21.97 17.17 14.28
CA SER A 98 -22.58 18.51 14.36
C SER A 98 -24.11 18.50 14.29
N LYS A 99 -24.77 17.34 14.22
CA LYS A 99 -26.23 17.23 14.01
C LYS A 99 -27.03 16.51 15.09
N GLU A 100 -26.40 15.88 16.08
CA GLU A 100 -27.10 15.20 17.18
C GLU A 100 -26.54 15.63 18.54
N GLU A 101 -27.29 16.56 19.14
CA GLU A 101 -27.49 16.87 20.56
C GLU A 101 -26.31 17.09 21.52
N ALA A 102 -26.36 18.28 22.12
CA ALA A 102 -25.74 18.63 23.38
C ALA A 102 -26.33 17.79 24.53
N THR A 103 -25.62 16.76 24.98
CA THR A 103 -25.56 16.42 26.40
C THR A 103 -24.35 15.54 26.72
N ASP A 104 -23.58 16.08 27.64
CA ASP A 104 -22.70 15.45 28.62
C ASP A 104 -21.29 14.93 28.24
N SER A 105 -20.40 15.41 29.08
CA SER A 105 -18.95 15.34 29.16
C SER A 105 -18.32 13.95 29.00
N SER A 106 -17.41 13.84 28.03
CA SER A 106 -16.06 13.30 28.28
C SER A 106 -15.12 13.72 27.15
N VAL A 107 -14.03 14.40 27.50
CA VAL A 107 -12.98 14.82 26.58
C VAL A 107 -12.18 13.59 26.17
N GLY A 108 -12.74 12.81 25.24
CA GLY A 108 -11.98 11.83 24.48
C GLY A 108 -11.22 12.57 23.40
N SER A 109 -9.97 12.96 23.68
CA SER A 109 -9.05 13.40 22.62
C SER A 109 -8.93 12.27 21.62
N SER A 110 -9.67 12.36 20.51
CA SER A 110 -9.63 11.40 19.41
C SER A 110 -8.22 11.46 18.83
N VAL A 111 -7.31 10.61 19.32
CA VAL A 111 -5.99 10.40 18.72
C VAL A 111 -6.24 10.00 17.27
N THR A 112 -5.94 10.91 16.34
CA THR A 112 -6.05 10.63 14.92
C THR A 112 -4.86 9.76 14.53
N VAL A 113 -5.08 8.44 14.51
CA VAL A 113 -4.09 7.48 14.02
C VAL A 113 -3.97 7.64 12.51
N VAL A 114 -2.83 8.16 12.07
CA VAL A 114 -2.49 8.27 10.64
C VAL A 114 -2.07 6.89 10.14
N PRO A 115 -2.64 6.39 9.03
CA PRO A 115 -2.29 5.08 8.51
C PRO A 115 -0.89 5.08 7.88
N GLU A 116 -0.17 3.97 8.03
CA GLU A 116 1.16 3.74 7.45
C GLU A 116 1.06 2.88 6.18
N LEU A 117 1.98 3.09 5.23
CA LEU A 117 2.13 2.25 4.04
C LEU A 117 3.50 1.56 4.08
N LYS A 118 3.53 0.23 4.02
CA LYS A 118 4.78 -0.55 4.05
C LYS A 118 4.96 -1.37 2.77
N LEU A 119 6.20 -1.50 2.31
CA LEU A 119 6.55 -2.35 1.18
C LEU A 119 6.63 -3.82 1.62
N LEU A 120 5.79 -4.68 1.05
CA LEU A 120 5.86 -6.13 1.24
C LEU A 120 6.75 -6.76 0.17
N CYS A 121 7.81 -7.45 0.57
CA CYS A 121 8.70 -8.13 -0.36
C CYS A 121 9.36 -9.38 0.25
N GLY A 122 9.87 -10.26 -0.60
CA GLY A 122 10.68 -11.41 -0.18
C GLY A 122 12.14 -11.02 0.08
N ALA A 123 12.89 -11.95 0.69
CA ALA A 123 14.31 -11.75 0.98
C ALA A 123 15.17 -11.61 -0.30
N ASP A 124 14.70 -12.15 -1.42
CA ASP A 124 15.29 -11.97 -2.74
C ASP A 124 15.29 -10.51 -3.17
N VAL A 125 14.17 -9.79 -3.01
CA VAL A 125 14.09 -8.35 -3.30
C VAL A 125 14.98 -7.56 -2.36
N LEU A 126 15.00 -7.85 -1.06
CA LEU A 126 15.88 -7.16 -0.11
C LEU A 126 17.36 -7.32 -0.50
N LYS A 127 17.76 -8.51 -0.95
CA LYS A 127 19.11 -8.75 -1.46
C LYS A 127 19.44 -7.87 -2.68
N THR A 128 18.44 -7.55 -3.51
CA THR A 128 18.65 -6.69 -4.68
C THR A 128 19.01 -5.25 -4.33
N PHE A 129 18.71 -4.75 -3.12
CA PHE A 129 19.14 -3.42 -2.67
C PHE A 129 20.66 -3.27 -2.64
N GLN A 130 21.39 -4.38 -2.55
CA GLN A 130 22.86 -4.41 -2.58
C GLN A 130 23.43 -4.55 -4.00
N THR A 131 22.57 -4.75 -5.01
CA THR A 131 23.01 -4.93 -6.40
C THR A 131 23.40 -3.58 -7.01
N PRO A 132 24.63 -3.43 -7.54
CA PRO A 132 25.08 -2.17 -8.13
C PRO A 132 24.15 -1.71 -9.26
N ASN A 133 23.88 -0.41 -9.31
CA ASN A 133 23.11 0.27 -10.35
C ASN A 133 21.64 -0.16 -10.51
N LEU A 134 21.11 -1.03 -9.64
CA LEU A 134 19.72 -1.46 -9.70
C LEU A 134 18.78 -0.52 -8.92
N TRP A 135 19.26 0.04 -7.82
CA TRP A 135 18.52 0.95 -6.96
C TRP A 135 19.32 2.23 -6.71
N LYS A 136 18.64 3.38 -6.73
CA LYS A 136 19.20 4.64 -6.25
C LYS A 136 19.30 4.57 -4.72
N LYS A 137 20.43 4.99 -4.14
CA LYS A 137 20.67 4.86 -2.69
C LYS A 137 19.64 5.64 -1.87
N GLU A 138 19.38 6.87 -2.31
CA GLU A 138 18.34 7.76 -1.80
C GLU A 138 16.94 7.13 -1.84
N HIS A 139 16.65 6.29 -2.84
CA HIS A 139 15.38 5.58 -2.88
C HIS A 139 15.30 4.47 -1.83
N ILE A 140 16.39 3.71 -1.62
CA ILE A 140 16.45 2.68 -0.58
C ILE A 140 16.26 3.31 0.80
N ILE A 141 16.99 4.39 1.08
CA ILE A 141 16.91 5.13 2.34
C ILE A 141 15.45 5.53 2.61
N GLU A 142 14.79 6.15 1.64
CA GLU A 142 13.39 6.57 1.82
C GLU A 142 12.43 5.39 2.01
N ILE A 143 12.61 4.30 1.27
CA ILE A 143 11.76 3.10 1.40
C ILE A 143 11.86 2.50 2.81
N VAL A 144 13.04 2.52 3.42
CA VAL A 144 13.31 1.88 4.72
C VAL A 144 13.06 2.83 5.90
N GLU A 145 13.36 4.12 5.76
CA GLU A 145 13.25 5.09 6.87
C GLU A 145 11.85 5.69 7.04
N ARG A 146 11.05 5.82 5.98
CA ARG A 146 9.79 6.58 6.01
C ARG A 146 8.50 5.76 6.00
N ASN A 147 8.59 4.44 6.21
CA ASN A 147 7.44 3.52 6.08
C ASN A 147 7.11 2.71 7.33
#